data_AF-A0A7C4RHW1-F1
#
_entry.id   AF-A0A7C4RHW1-F1
#
_cell.length_a   1.000
_cell.length_b   1.000
_cell.length_c   1.000
_cell.angle_alpha   90.00
_cell.angle_beta   90.00
_cell.angle_gamma   90.00
#
_symmetry.space_group_name_H-M   'P 1'
#
loop_
_entity.id
_entity.type
_entity.pdbx_description
1 polymer ?
#
loop_
_entity_poly.entity_id
_entity_poly.type
_entity_poly.pdbx_seq_one_letter_code
_entity_poly.pdbx_strand_id
1 'polypeptide(L)'
;MRIAPLAEVKARLSAYVAECQSGGPIVITRNGKAVAVLVAPVDDEDLERLVLARSPRFQALLEESRRSIAAGEGLTEEEFWQAVSERRQEESSSP
;
A
#
# COMPACT_ATOMS: atom_id res chain seq x y z
N MET A 1 -12.07 16.99 3.18
CA MET A 1 -12.30 15.88 4.14
C MET A 1 -13.68 16.02 4.74
N ARG A 2 -14.55 15.02 4.53
CA ARG A 2 -15.93 14.98 5.03
C ARG A 2 -16.07 13.92 6.14
N ILE A 3 -17.05 14.11 7.04
CA ILE A 3 -17.44 13.10 8.04
C ILE A 3 -18.91 12.75 7.80
N ALA A 4 -19.23 11.46 7.70
CA ALA A 4 -20.60 10.99 7.45
C ALA A 4 -20.96 9.78 8.32
N PRO A 5 -22.23 9.64 8.77
CA PRO A 5 -22.70 8.44 9.46
C PRO A 5 -22.75 7.23 8.52
N LEU A 6 -22.42 6.04 9.04
CA LEU A 6 -22.46 4.78 8.30
C LEU A 6 -23.82 4.50 7.64
N ALA A 7 -24.91 4.85 8.32
CA ALA A 7 -26.26 4.66 7.78
C ALA A 7 -26.49 5.51 6.52
N GLU A 8 -26.00 6.76 6.51
CA GLU A 8 -26.12 7.66 5.37
C GLU A 8 -25.26 7.20 4.19
N VAL A 9 -24.00 6.81 4.48
CA VAL A 9 -23.09 6.28 3.45
C VAL A 9 -23.65 5.00 2.84
N LYS A 10 -24.22 4.09 3.64
CA LYS A 10 -24.87 2.87 3.13
C LYS A 10 -26.03 3.19 2.17
N ALA A 11 -26.86 4.18 2.49
CA ALA A 11 -28.01 4.55 1.68
C ALA A 11 -27.63 5.21 0.34
N ARG A 12 -26.43 5.81 0.26
CA ARG A 12 -26.02 6.67 -0.86
C ARG A 12 -24.58 6.41 -1.31
N LEU A 13 -24.10 5.16 -1.23
CA LEU A 13 -22.69 4.83 -1.39
C LEU A 13 -22.11 5.36 -2.71
N SER A 14 -22.82 5.20 -3.83
CA SER A 14 -22.35 5.69 -5.14
C SER A 14 -22.11 7.20 -5.17
N ALA A 15 -22.96 7.99 -4.50
CA ALA A 15 -22.78 9.44 -4.41
C ALA A 15 -21.55 9.80 -3.57
N TYR A 16 -21.33 9.06 -2.49
CA TYR A 16 -20.16 9.22 -1.63
C TYR A 16 -18.86 8.80 -2.34
N VAL A 17 -18.88 7.79 -3.21
CA VAL A 17 -17.74 7.42 -4.06
C VAL A 17 -17.41 8.55 -5.04
N ALA A 18 -18.40 9.10 -5.73
CA ALA A 18 -18.21 10.22 -6.65
C ALA A 18 -17.70 11.49 -5.92
N GLU A 19 -18.25 11.79 -4.74
CA GLU A 19 -17.76 12.88 -3.89
C GLU A 19 -16.32 12.64 -3.45
N CYS A 20 -15.96 11.41 -3.06
CA CYS A 20 -14.61 11.07 -2.60
C CYS A 20 -13.55 11.24 -3.70
N GLN A 21 -13.91 10.98 -4.97
CA GLN A 21 -13.00 11.13 -6.11
C GLN A 21 -12.52 12.57 -6.34
N SER A 22 -13.28 13.58 -5.90
CA SER A 22 -12.99 15.00 -6.15
C SER A 22 -12.86 15.84 -4.88
N GLY A 23 -13.55 15.47 -3.80
CA GLY A 23 -13.60 16.17 -2.51
C GLY A 23 -12.64 15.63 -1.44
N GLY A 24 -11.89 14.59 -1.78
CA GLY A 24 -10.94 13.92 -0.90
C GLY A 24 -11.59 12.93 0.10
N PRO A 25 -10.83 12.46 1.12
CA PRO A 25 -11.26 11.37 1.99
C PRO A 25 -12.53 11.65 2.80
N ILE A 26 -13.30 10.59 3.03
CA ILE A 26 -14.56 10.63 3.79
C ILE A 26 -14.44 9.70 5.01
N VAL A 27 -14.51 10.28 6.20
CA VAL A 27 -14.51 9.53 7.47
C VAL A 27 -15.92 9.02 7.75
N ILE A 28 -16.05 7.71 7.90
CA ILE A 28 -17.33 7.04 8.18
C ILE A 28 -17.42 6.79 9.68
N THR A 29 -18.52 7.21 10.30
CA THR A 29 -18.75 7.07 11.74
C THR A 29 -19.88 6.09 12.07
N ARG A 30 -19.78 5.42 13.22
CA ARG A 30 -20.87 4.63 13.84
C ARG A 30 -21.05 5.13 15.26
N ASN A 31 -22.26 5.59 15.61
CA ASN A 31 -22.56 6.20 16.91
C ASN A 31 -21.58 7.32 17.29
N GLY A 32 -21.26 8.20 16.33
CA GLY A 32 -20.34 9.33 16.50
C GLY A 32 -18.84 8.97 16.52
N LYS A 33 -18.46 7.68 16.50
CA LYS A 33 -17.05 7.24 16.48
C LYS A 33 -16.60 6.89 15.07
N ALA A 34 -15.41 7.33 14.66
CA ALA A 34 -14.82 6.94 13.38
C ALA A 34 -14.57 5.42 13.34
N VAL A 35 -15.02 4.76 12.27
CA VAL A 35 -14.89 3.30 12.10
C VAL A 35 -14.31 2.89 10.76
N ALA A 36 -14.36 3.76 9.75
CA ALA A 36 -13.76 3.52 8.45
C ALA A 36 -13.44 4.85 7.75
N VAL A 37 -12.65 4.79 6.69
CA VAL A 37 -12.40 5.92 5.78
C VAL A 37 -12.59 5.42 4.36
N LEU A 38 -13.34 6.18 3.56
CA LEU A 38 -13.38 6.01 2.12
C LEU A 38 -12.30 6.92 1.51
N VAL A 39 -11.45 6.32 0.67
CA VAL A 39 -10.41 7.00 -0.10
C VAL A 39 -10.55 6.53 -1.53
N ALA A 40 -10.64 7.47 -2.47
CA ALA A 40 -10.57 7.18 -3.88
C ALA A 40 -9.11 7.26 -4.32
N PRO A 41 -8.57 6.23 -4.99
CA PRO A 41 -7.22 6.30 -5.54
C PRO A 41 -7.17 7.33 -6.67
N VAL A 42 -6.02 7.97 -6.84
CA VAL A 42 -5.77 8.89 -7.97
C VAL A 42 -5.59 8.11 -9.28
N ASP A 43 -4.90 6.97 -9.20
CA ASP A 43 -4.59 6.07 -10.29
C ASP A 43 -4.35 4.63 -9.78
N ASP A 44 -4.01 3.71 -10.67
CA ASP A 44 -3.78 2.31 -10.34
C ASP A 44 -2.56 2.12 -9.41
N GLU A 45 -1.55 2.99 -9.51
CA GLU A 45 -0.35 2.92 -8.68
C GLU A 45 -0.65 3.37 -7.24
N ASP A 46 -1.47 4.41 -7.07
CA ASP A 46 -1.98 4.85 -5.78
C ASP A 46 -2.90 3.80 -5.15
N LEU A 47 -3.74 3.12 -5.94
CA LEU A 47 -4.54 2.00 -5.46
C LEU A 47 -3.66 0.88 -4.87
N GLU A 48 -2.61 0.48 -5.59
CA GLU A 48 -1.66 -0.52 -5.10
C GLU A 48 -1.03 -0.10 -3.77
N ARG A 49 -0.56 1.16 -3.68
CA ARG A 49 0.02 1.72 -2.45
C ARG A 49 -0.96 1.70 -1.29
N LEU A 50 -2.22 2.08 -1.51
CA LEU A 50 -3.26 2.08 -0.47
C LEU A 50 -3.52 0.67 0.08
N VAL A 51 -3.53 -0.34 -0.79
CA VAL A 51 -3.70 -1.74 -0.40
C VAL A 51 -2.48 -2.25 0.36
N LEU A 52 -1.27 -2.00 -0.15
CA LEU A 52 -0.02 -2.45 0.48
C LEU A 52 0.25 -1.79 1.83
N ALA A 53 -0.10 -0.51 1.99
CA ALA A 53 0.08 0.23 3.24
C ALA A 53 -0.62 -0.42 4.44
N ARG A 54 -1.71 -1.18 4.22
CA ARG A 54 -2.45 -1.88 5.28
C ARG A 54 -2.30 -3.40 5.25
N SER A 55 -1.50 -3.96 4.34
CA SER A 55 -1.28 -5.41 4.24
C SER A 55 -0.36 -5.92 5.36
N PRO A 56 -0.84 -6.73 6.32
CA PRO A 56 -0.01 -7.20 7.44
C PRO A 56 1.21 -8.01 6.97
N ARG A 57 1.03 -8.83 5.93
CA ARG A 57 2.11 -9.62 5.35
C ARG A 57 3.20 -8.74 4.74
N PHE A 58 2.80 -7.72 3.98
CA PHE A 58 3.77 -6.82 3.35
C PHE A 58 4.52 -5.98 4.39
N GLN A 59 3.82 -5.51 5.43
CA GLN A 59 4.46 -4.79 6.53
C GLN A 59 5.44 -5.68 7.30
N ALA A 60 5.11 -6.96 7.54
CA ALA A 60 6.01 -7.90 8.18
C ALA A 60 7.28 -8.13 7.34
N LEU A 61 7.14 -8.27 6.02
CA LEU A 61 8.27 -8.40 5.10
C LEU A 61 9.18 -7.16 5.14
N LEU A 62 8.61 -5.96 5.02
CA LEU A 62 9.39 -4.72 5.08
C LEU A 62 10.14 -4.56 6.40
N GLU A 63 9.51 -4.93 7.50
CA GLU A 63 10.08 -4.85 8.84
C GLU A 63 11.23 -5.86 9.02
N GLU A 64 11.09 -7.07 8.48
CA GLU A 64 12.18 -8.04 8.39
C GLU A 64 13.36 -7.53 7.55
N SER A 65 13.10 -7.02 6.35
CA SER A 65 14.15 -6.46 5.49
C SER A 65 14.87 -5.28 6.15
N ARG A 66 14.14 -4.39 6.84
CA ARG A 66 14.74 -3.27 7.58
C ARG A 66 15.67 -3.74 8.69
N ARG A 67 15.28 -4.78 9.44
CA ARG A 67 16.15 -5.37 10.48
C ARG A 67 17.41 -5.98 9.88
N SER A 68 17.29 -6.72 8.78
CA SER A 68 18.42 -7.33 8.07
C SER A 68 19.43 -6.25 7.61
N ILE A 69 18.95 -5.18 6.99
CA ILE A 69 19.79 -4.03 6.61
C ILE A 69 20.46 -3.39 7.83
N ALA A 70 19.73 -3.18 8.92
CA ALA A 70 20.28 -2.61 10.15
C ALA A 70 21.32 -3.52 10.83
N ALA A 71 21.22 -4.83 10.64
CA ALA A 71 22.20 -5.82 11.08
C ALA A 71 23.44 -5.92 10.17
N GLY A 72 23.49 -5.15 9.08
CA GLY A 72 24.60 -5.16 8.12
C GLY A 72 24.50 -6.26 7.07
N GLU A 73 23.35 -6.90 6.92
CA GLU A 73 23.10 -7.96 5.94
C GLU A 73 22.59 -7.41 4.59
N GLY A 74 22.56 -6.08 4.42
CA GLY A 74 22.25 -5.44 3.15
C GLY A 74 23.41 -5.50 2.16
N LEU A 75 23.10 -5.47 0.87
CA LEU A 75 24.11 -5.32 -0.19
C LEU A 75 24.34 -3.84 -0.48
N THR A 76 25.59 -3.47 -0.71
CA THR A 76 25.93 -2.21 -1.40
C THR A 76 25.44 -2.26 -2.84
N GLU A 77 25.38 -1.10 -3.50
CA GLU A 77 25.01 -1.03 -4.92
C GLU A 77 25.94 -1.87 -5.81
N GLU A 78 27.25 -1.82 -5.54
CA GLU A 78 28.24 -2.59 -6.30
C GLU A 78 28.05 -4.11 -6.12
N GLU A 79 27.90 -4.57 -4.87
CA GLU A 79 27.61 -5.98 -4.56
C GLU A 79 26.27 -6.44 -5.18
N PHE A 80 25.25 -5.57 -5.18
CA PHE A 80 23.96 -5.86 -5.78
C PHE A 80 24.08 -6.10 -7.30
N TRP A 81 24.73 -5.18 -8.03
CA TRP A 81 24.87 -5.32 -9.49
C TRP A 81 25.77 -6.49 -9.88
N GLN A 82 26.78 -6.80 -9.07
CA GLN A 82 27.58 -8.01 -9.25
C GLN A 82 26.70 -9.26 -9.12
N ALA A 83 25.94 -9.39 -8.03
CA ALA A 83 25.07 -10.55 -7.79
C ALA A 83 23.99 -10.72 -8.87
N VAL A 84 23.38 -9.63 -9.36
CA VAL A 84 22.40 -9.67 -10.45
C VAL A 84 23.04 -10.14 -11.77
N SER A 85 24.26 -9.70 -12.04
CA SER A 85 24.99 -10.05 -13.27
C SER A 85 25.41 -11.52 -13.29
N GLU A 86 25.90 -12.03 -12.16
CA GLU A 86 26.27 -13.44 -11.98
C GLU A 86 25.04 -14.35 -12.19
N ARG A 87 23.91 -14.03 -11.56
CA ARG A 87 22.66 -14.81 -11.67
C ARG A 87 22.15 -14.90 -13.12
N ARG A 88 22.25 -13.80 -13.88
CA ARG A 88 21.86 -13.79 -15.31
C ARG A 88 22.75 -14.67 -16.17
N GLN A 89 24.05 -14.74 -15.86
CA GLN A 89 24.99 -15.60 -16.60
C GLN A 89 24.70 -17.08 -16.33
N GLU A 90 24.42 -17.45 -15.08
CA GLU A 90 24.01 -18.81 -14.68
C GLU A 90 22.70 -19.26 -15.36
N GLU A 91 21.71 -18.37 -15.45
CA GLU A 91 20.44 -18.64 -16.14
C GLU A 91 20.63 -18.84 -17.66
N SER A 92 21.54 -18.08 -18.29
CA SER A 92 21.82 -18.23 -19.74
C SER A 92 22.74 -19.40 -20.09
N SER A 93 23.45 -19.94 -19.10
CA SER A 93 24.38 -21.08 -19.26
C SER A 93 23.76 -22.41 -18.80
N SER A 94 22.54 -22.38 -18.25
CA SER A 94 21.71 -23.57 -18.06
C SER A 94 21.07 -24.00 -19.39
N PRO A 95 21.22 -25.27 -19.81
CA PRO A 95 20.74 -25.78 -21.10
C PRO A 95 19.21 -25.90 -21.21
#